data_AF-A0A522DSE8-F1
#
_entry.id   AF-A0A522DSE8-F1
#
_cell.length_a   1.000
_cell.length_b   1.000
_cell.length_c   1.000
_cell.angle_alpha   90.00
_cell.angle_beta   90.00
_cell.angle_gamma   90.00
#
_symmetry.space_group_name_H-M   'P 1'
#
loop_
_entity.id
_entity.type
_entity.pdbx_description
1 polymer ?
#
loop_
_entity_poly.entity_id
_entity_poly.type
_entity_poly.pdbx_seq_one_letter_code
_entity_poly.pdbx_strand_id
1 'polypeptide(L)' 'MKKLRSRSQRGAATAEYAIATMAAVGFAGLLVVILRSDEVRGMLTDVIRHALSIPG' A
#
# COMPACT_ATOMS: atom_id res chain seq x y z
N MET A 1 23.25 6.91 -34.43
CA MET A 1 22.89 5.86 -33.45
C MET A 1 22.59 6.35 -32.01
N LYS A 2 22.84 7.62 -31.63
CA LYS A 2 22.73 8.08 -30.23
C LYS A 2 21.29 8.33 -29.69
N LYS A 3 20.32 8.57 -30.59
CA LYS A 3 18.94 8.98 -30.24
C LYS A 3 18.06 7.84 -29.70
N LEU A 4 18.31 6.59 -30.13
CA LEU A 4 17.57 5.40 -29.70
C LEU A 4 17.90 5.03 -28.24
N ARG A 5 19.18 5.13 -27.84
CA ARG A 5 19.62 4.81 -26.47
C ARG A 5 19.00 5.74 -25.41
N SER A 6 18.86 7.04 -25.70
CA SER A 6 18.32 7.99 -24.72
C SER A 6 16.84 7.79 -24.41
N ARG A 7 16.04 7.33 -25.39
CA ARG A 7 14.63 6.97 -25.16
C ARG A 7 14.50 5.70 -24.32
N SER A 8 15.33 4.69 -24.57
CA SER A 8 15.34 3.45 -23.80
C SER A 8 15.68 3.67 -22.32
N GLN A 9 16.68 4.51 -22.01
CA GLN A 9 17.03 4.83 -20.62
C GLN A 9 15.92 5.57 -19.87
N ARG A 10 15.24 6.52 -20.53
CA ARG A 10 14.08 7.20 -19.92
C ARG A 10 12.91 6.25 -19.68
N GLY A 11 12.62 5.36 -20.64
CA GLY A 11 11.56 4.36 -20.49
C GLY A 11 11.86 3.34 -19.38
N ALA A 12 13.11 2.92 -19.24
CA ALA A 12 13.55 2.02 -18.17
C ALA A 12 13.32 2.64 -16.78
N ALA A 13 13.66 3.92 -16.60
CA ALA A 13 13.44 4.62 -15.33
C ALA A 13 11.95 4.69 -14.96
N THR A 14 11.06 5.05 -15.89
CA THR A 14 9.61 5.07 -15.62
C THR A 14 9.04 3.68 -15.32
N ALA A 15 9.53 2.64 -16.00
CA ALA A 15 9.12 1.26 -15.75
C ALA A 15 9.54 0.77 -14.36
N GLU A 16 10.73 1.14 -13.90
CA GLU A 16 11.22 0.80 -12.56
C GLU A 16 10.33 1.40 -11.46
N TYR A 17 9.98 2.69 -11.56
CA TYR A 17 9.05 3.32 -10.63
C TYR A 17 7.66 2.67 -10.65
N ALA A 18 7.18 2.29 -11.83
CA ALA A 18 5.90 1.60 -11.97
C ALA A 18 5.94 0.24 -11.26
N ILE A 19 7.01 -0.54 -11.45
CA ILE A 19 7.18 -1.86 -10.83
C ILE A 19 7.31 -1.72 -9.31
N ALA A 20 8.13 -0.78 -8.82
CA ALA A 20 8.29 -0.53 -7.39
C ALA A 20 6.94 -0.14 -6.74
N THR A 21 6.16 0.70 -7.42
CA THR A 21 4.81 1.08 -6.96
C THR A 21 3.88 -0.12 -6.95
N MET A 22 3.86 -0.94 -8.01
CA MET A 22 3.03 -2.14 -8.09
C MET A 22 3.39 -3.17 -7.03
N ALA A 23 4.67 -3.32 -6.71
CA ALA A 23 5.13 -4.18 -5.61
C ALA A 23 4.61 -3.68 -4.26
N ALA A 24 4.70 -2.38 -3.98
CA ALA A 24 4.16 -1.77 -2.76
C ALA A 24 2.64 -1.91 -2.67
N VAL A 25 1.93 -1.70 -3.79
CA VAL A 25 0.46 -1.88 -3.86
C VAL A 25 0.06 -3.33 -3.63
N GLY A 26 0.80 -4.30 -4.17
CA GLY A 26 0.58 -5.72 -3.89
C GLY A 26 0.71 -6.06 -2.41
N PHE A 27 1.75 -5.53 -1.75
CA PHE A 27 1.92 -5.68 -0.31
C PHE A 27 0.80 -5.00 0.50
N ALA A 28 0.38 -3.79 0.11
CA ALA A 28 -0.78 -3.12 0.71
C ALA A 28 -2.07 -3.93 0.54
N GLY A 29 -2.23 -4.64 -0.59
CA GLY A 29 -3.34 -5.56 -0.81
C GLY A 29 -3.43 -6.66 0.26
N LEU A 30 -2.29 -7.24 0.67
CA LEU A 30 -2.25 -8.21 1.77
C LEU A 30 -2.69 -7.57 3.09
N LEU A 31 -2.21 -6.37 3.40
CA LEU A 31 -2.63 -5.63 4.61
C LEU A 31 -4.15 -5.36 4.60
N VAL A 32 -4.73 -5.02 3.45
CA VAL A 32 -6.18 -4.83 3.32
C VAL A 32 -6.93 -6.12 3.62
N VAL A 33 -6.45 -7.28 3.15
CA VAL A 33 -7.06 -8.58 3.47
C VAL A 33 -7.00 -8.85 4.98
N ILE A 34 -5.86 -8.59 5.61
CA ILE A 34 -5.68 -8.75 7.06
C ILE A 34 -6.66 -7.85 7.83
N LEU A 35 -6.77 -6.58 7.44
CA LEU A 35 -7.68 -5.60 8.07
C LEU A 35 -9.16 -5.97 7.91
N ARG A 36 -9.52 -6.74 6.87
CA ARG A 36 -10.88 -7.21 6.63
C ARG A 36 -11.28 -8.41 7.49
N SER A 37 -10.33 -9.06 8.15
CA SER A 37 -10.64 -10.19 9.04
C SER A 37 -11.52 -9.74 10.22
N ASP A 38 -12.38 -10.65 10.69
CA ASP A 38 -13.30 -10.35 11.80
C ASP A 38 -12.56 -10.06 13.10
N GLU A 39 -11.45 -10.77 13.36
CA GLU A 39 -10.59 -10.56 14.52
C GLU A 39 -9.99 -9.16 14.54
N VAL A 40 -9.32 -8.74 13.47
CA VAL A 40 -8.67 -7.41 13.40
C VAL A 40 -9.73 -6.30 13.42
N ARG A 41 -10.87 -6.48 12.73
CA ARG A 41 -11.97 -5.52 12.78
C ARG A 41 -12.53 -5.38 14.20
N GLY A 42 -12.67 -6.48 14.93
CA GLY A 42 -13.08 -6.49 16.33
C GLY A 42 -12.11 -5.69 17.20
N MET A 43 -10.81 -6.00 17.12
CA MET A 43 -9.77 -5.29 17.87
C MET A 43 -9.80 -3.77 17.60
N LEU A 44 -9.88 -3.36 16.33
CA LEU A 44 -9.95 -1.94 15.97
C LEU A 44 -11.22 -1.27 16.50
N THR A 45 -12.36 -1.97 16.43
CA THR A 45 -13.63 -1.48 16.96
C THR A 45 -13.55 -1.27 18.47
N ASP A 46 -12.90 -2.20 19.18
CA ASP A 46 -12.71 -2.08 20.62
C ASP A 46 -11.79 -0.91 20.96
N VAL A 47 -10.67 -0.72 20.25
CA VAL A 47 -9.81 0.46 20.43
C VAL A 47 -10.60 1.75 20.26
N ILE A 48 -11.43 1.84 19.22
CA ILE A 48 -12.29 3.02 18.97
C ILE A 48 -13.30 3.20 20.10
N ARG A 49 -13.96 2.13 20.56
CA ARG A 49 -14.91 2.19 21.68
C ARG A 49 -14.25 2.67 22.97
N HIS A 50 -13.05 2.19 23.29
CA HIS A 50 -12.30 2.65 24.45
C HIS A 50 -11.91 4.12 24.32
N ALA A 51 -11.47 4.56 23.14
CA ALA A 51 -11.11 5.96 22.89
C ALA A 51 -12.33 6.91 22.95
N LEU A 52 -13.51 6.44 22.56
CA LEU A 52 -14.76 7.21 22.58
C LEU A 52 -15.55 7.08 23.88
N SER A 53 -15.16 6.16 24.78
CA SER A 53 -15.75 6.07 26.11
C SER A 53 -15.35 7.31 26.90
N ILE A 54 -16.29 8.24 27.07
CA ILE A 54 -16.11 9.37 27.99
C ILE A 54 -15.93 8.76 29.39
N PRO A 55 -14.81 9.02 30.08
CA PRO A 55 -14.69 8.67 31.49
C PRO A 55 -15.76 9.46 32.25
N GLY A 56 -16.75 8.75 32.77
CA GLY A 56 -17.64 9.24 33.81
C GLY A 56 -17.00 9.06 35.17
#